data_AF-A0A7W7P5S9-F1
#
_entry.id   AF-A0A7W7P5S9-F1
#
_cell.length_a   1.000
_cell.length_b   1.000
_cell.length_c   1.000
_cell.angle_alpha   90.00
_cell.angle_beta   90.00
_cell.angle_gamma   90.00
#
_symmetry.space_group_name_H-M   'P 1'
#
loop_
_entity.id
_entity.type
_entity.pdbx_description
1 polymer ?
#
loop_
_entity_poly.entity_id
_entity_poly.type
_entity_poly.pdbx_seq_one_letter_code
_entity_poly.pdbx_strand_id
1 'polypeptide(L)' 'MSEEREFTADLLAGGYYVTPQRFAQLIGLNDRQTIVQRWIELGEIPSRRIGGQILVDLGALIRMSQPDQP' A
#
# COMPACT_ATOMS: atom_id res chain seq x y z
N MET A 1 19.38 -12.05 -7.16
CA MET A 1 18.53 -11.27 -8.09
C MET A 1 17.44 -12.19 -8.65
N SER A 2 16.52 -12.66 -7.82
CA SER A 2 15.38 -13.49 -8.25
C SER A 2 14.16 -13.22 -7.36
N GLU A 3 14.39 -13.00 -6.06
CA GLU A 3 13.37 -12.70 -5.05
C GLU A 3 12.60 -11.39 -5.32
N GLU A 4 13.27 -10.36 -5.84
CA GLU A 4 12.64 -9.06 -6.13
C GLU A 4 11.56 -9.15 -7.22
N ARG A 5 11.75 -10.06 -8.18
CA ARG A 5 10.77 -10.31 -9.25
C ARG A 5 9.57 -11.10 -8.76
N GLU A 6 9.81 -12.06 -7.89
CA GLU A 6 8.77 -12.91 -7.30
C GLU A 6 7.88 -12.10 -6.36
N PHE A 7 8.49 -11.27 -5.50
CA PHE A 7 7.79 -10.31 -4.64
C PHE A 7 6.91 -9.34 -5.43
N THR A 8 7.42 -8.82 -6.56
CA THR A 8 6.67 -7.90 -7.42
C THR A 8 5.47 -8.57 -8.10
N ALA A 9 5.62 -9.82 -8.55
CA ALA A 9 4.54 -10.57 -9.18
C ALA A 9 3.39 -10.84 -8.20
N ASP A 10 3.72 -11.26 -6.99
CA ASP A 10 2.78 -11.52 -5.91
C ASP A 10 2.04 -10.24 -5.45
N LEU A 11 2.75 -9.12 -5.41
CA LEU A 11 2.21 -7.78 -5.13
C LEU A 11 1.21 -7.32 -6.20
N LEU A 12 1.51 -7.60 -7.48
CA LEU A 12 0.65 -7.30 -8.62
C LEU A 12 -0.59 -8.22 -8.70
N ALA A 13 -0.53 -9.43 -8.15
CA ALA A 13 -1.68 -10.34 -8.02
C ALA A 13 -2.77 -9.82 -7.06
N GLY A 14 -2.54 -8.69 -6.36
CA GLY A 14 -3.59 -7.89 -5.73
C GLY A 14 -4.00 -8.30 -4.31
N GLY A 15 -3.21 -9.13 -3.65
CA GLY A 15 -3.48 -9.61 -2.28
C GLY A 15 -2.68 -8.94 -1.17
N TYR A 16 -1.83 -7.95 -1.48
CA TYR A 16 -0.86 -7.43 -0.51
C TYR A 16 -1.43 -6.26 0.30
N TYR A 17 -1.76 -6.57 1.54
CA TYR A 17 -2.25 -5.63 2.53
C TYR A 17 -1.20 -5.43 3.62
N VAL A 18 -0.96 -4.17 3.99
CA VAL A 18 -0.05 -3.84 5.10
C VAL A 18 -0.74 -2.91 6.09
N THR A 19 -0.31 -2.95 7.35
CA THR A 19 -0.79 -1.99 8.34
C THR A 19 -0.37 -0.57 7.96
N PRO A 20 -1.10 0.49 8.38
CA PRO A 20 -0.69 1.88 8.15
C PRO A 20 0.71 2.18 8.67
N GLN A 21 1.09 1.58 9.80
CA GLN A 21 2.44 1.68 10.36
C GLN A 21 3.50 1.06 9.45
N ARG A 22 3.25 -0.15 8.91
CA ARG A 22 4.18 -0.79 7.97
C ARG A 22 4.24 -0.02 6.66
N PHE A 23 3.14 0.55 6.18
CA PHE A 23 3.14 1.42 5.02
C PHE A 23 4.02 2.66 5.24
N ALA A 24 3.85 3.34 6.38
CA ALA A 24 4.69 4.49 6.76
C ALA A 24 6.18 4.14 6.74
N GLN A 25 6.56 2.94 7.18
CA GLN A 25 7.94 2.44 7.08
C GLN A 25 8.43 2.34 5.64
N LEU A 26 7.62 1.76 4.76
CA LEU A 26 7.98 1.53 3.36
C LEU A 26 8.21 2.83 2.59
N ILE A 27 7.46 3.89 2.91
CA ILE A 27 7.57 5.19 2.23
C ILE A 27 8.47 6.20 2.96
N GLY A 28 9.18 5.77 4.01
CA GLY A 28 10.11 6.64 4.75
C GLY A 28 9.45 7.65 5.69
N LEU A 29 8.19 7.44 6.08
CA LEU A 29 7.42 8.28 7.01
C LEU A 29 7.28 7.68 8.42
N ASN A 30 8.30 6.93 8.88
CA ASN A 30 8.34 6.27 10.19
C ASN A 30 7.90 7.15 11.36
N ASP A 31 8.42 8.37 11.41
CA ASP A 31 8.19 9.34 12.49
C ASP A 31 6.95 10.20 12.25
N ARG A 32 6.22 9.96 11.14
CA ARG A 32 5.10 10.78 10.67
C ARG A 32 3.87 9.94 10.30
N GLN A 33 3.59 8.91 11.09
CA GLN A 33 2.47 7.98 10.88
C GLN A 33 1.10 8.68 10.83
N THR A 34 0.94 9.81 11.51
CA THR A 34 -0.29 10.62 11.48
C THR A 34 -0.62 11.15 10.09
N ILE A 35 0.38 11.36 9.22
CA ILE A 35 0.17 11.76 7.83
C ILE A 35 -0.49 10.62 7.06
N VAL A 36 -0.01 9.39 7.23
CA VAL A 36 -0.57 8.20 6.58
C VAL A 36 -2.02 7.97 7.02
N GLN A 37 -2.29 8.12 8.32
CA GLN A 37 -3.65 8.01 8.85
C GLN A 37 -4.59 9.05 8.20
N ARG A 38 -4.14 10.30 8.08
CA ARG A 38 -4.92 11.36 7.44
C ARG A 38 -5.19 11.08 5.97
N TRP A 39 -4.22 10.58 5.22
CA TRP A 39 -4.41 10.20 3.82
C TRP A 39 -5.44 9.07 3.64
N ILE A 40 -5.45 8.11 4.56
CA ILE A 40 -6.48 7.05 4.59
C ILE A 40 -7.86 7.64 4.84
N GLU A 41 -8.00 8.53 5.84
CA GLU A 41 -9.27 9.18 6.17
C GLU A 41 -9.82 10.05 5.03
N LEU A 42 -8.92 10.67 4.26
CA LEU A 42 -9.27 11.47 3.08
C LEU A 42 -9.53 10.61 1.82
N GLY A 43 -9.24 9.31 1.85
CA GLY A 43 -9.39 8.42 0.70
C GLY A 43 -8.29 8.54 -0.36
N GLU A 44 -7.20 9.24 -0.04
CA GLU A 44 -6.04 9.44 -0.92
C GLU A 44 -5.21 8.15 -1.10
N ILE A 45 -5.30 7.24 -0.13
CA ILE A 45 -4.65 5.93 -0.17
C ILE A 45 -5.73 4.84 -0.17
N PRO A 46 -5.72 3.92 -1.15
CA PRO A 46 -6.64 2.80 -1.16
C PRO A 46 -6.38 1.92 0.07
N SER A 47 -7.44 1.68 0.83
CA SER A 47 -7.39 0.90 2.05
C SER A 47 -8.66 0.08 2.21
N ARG A 48 -8.57 -1.02 2.97
CA ARG A 48 -9.71 -1.87 3.30
C ARG A 48 -9.75 -2.18 4.79
N ARG A 49 -10.96 -2.38 5.30
CA ARG A 49 -11.17 -2.92 6.64
C ARG A 49 -11.30 -4.44 6.56
N ILE A 50 -10.33 -5.16 7.13
CA ILE A 50 -10.26 -6.63 7.15
C ILE A 50 -10.12 -7.05 8.62
N GLY A 51 -11.02 -7.90 9.12
CA GLY A 51 -10.99 -8.33 10.52
C GLY A 51 -11.05 -7.17 11.54
N GLY A 52 -11.71 -6.07 11.20
CA GLY A 52 -11.80 -4.86 12.03
C GLY A 52 -10.60 -3.91 11.94
N GLN A 53 -9.49 -4.35 11.34
CA GLN A 53 -8.29 -3.53 11.14
C GLN A 53 -8.31 -2.84 9.79
N ILE A 54 -7.83 -1.61 9.73
CA ILE A 54 -7.61 -0.89 8.46
C ILE A 54 -6.25 -1.30 7.92
N LEU A 55 -6.20 -1.72 6.66
CA LEU A 55 -4.99 -2.09 5.94
C LEU A 55 -4.90 -1.33 4.62
N VAL A 56 -3.69 -0.92 4.25
CA VAL A 56 -3.39 -0.28 2.97
C VAL A 56 -3.27 -1.35 1.88
N ASP A 57 -3.97 -1.16 0.77
CA ASP A 57 -3.93 -2.05 -0.40
C ASP A 57 -2.79 -1.62 -1.33
N LEU A 58 -1.66 -2.32 -1.23
CA LEU A 58 -0.47 -1.99 -2.03
C LEU A 58 -0.67 -2.27 -3.52
N GLY A 59 -1.45 -3.31 -3.85
CA GLY A 59 -1.75 -3.63 -5.24
C GLY A 59 -2.55 -2.52 -5.92
N ALA A 60 -3.53 -1.95 -5.20
CA ALA A 60 -4.30 -0.81 -5.69
C ALA A 60 -3.43 0.45 -5.85
N LEU A 61 -2.54 0.73 -4.90
CA LEU A 61 -1.59 1.84 -5.01
C LEU A 61 -0.70 1.73 -6.25
N ILE A 62 -0.18 0.54 -6.54
CA ILE A 62 0.67 0.31 -7.72
C ILE A 62 -0.13 0.51 -8.99
N ARG A 63 -1.36 -0.01 -9.07
CA ARG A 63 -2.25 0.22 -10.23
C ARG A 63 -2.55 1.70 -10.44
N MET A 64 -2.77 2.47 -9.37
CA MET A 64 -2.93 3.94 -9.47
C MET A 64 -1.67 4.66 -9.95
N SER A 65 -0.50 4.07 -9.72
CA SER A 65 0.80 4.65 -10.08
C SER A 65 1.27 4.26 -11.49
N GLN A 66 0.63 3.28 -12.12
CA GLN A 66 0.91 2.94 -13.51
C GLN A 66 0.28 4.01 -14.40
N PRO A 67 1.07 4.67 -15.28
CA PRO A 67 0.49 5.51 -16.31
C PRO A 67 -0.41 4.62 -17.18
N ASP A 68 -1.57 5.14 -17.59
CA ASP A 68 -2.41 4.53 -18.64
C ASP A 68 -1.48 4.07 -19.77
N GLN A 69 -1.23 2.76 -19.89
CA GLN A 69 -0.52 2.26 -21.04
C GLN A 69 -1.50 2.34 -22.21
N PRO A 70 -1.15 3.05 -23.31
CA PRO A 70 -1.97 3.07 -24.51
C PRO A 70 -2.05 1.71 -25.19
#